data_AF-A0AAE9IB63-F1
#
_entry.id   AF-A0AAE9IB63-F1
#
_cell.length_a   1.000
_cell.length_b   1.000
_cell.length_c   1.000
_cell.angle_alpha   90.00
_cell.angle_beta   90.00
_cell.angle_gamma   90.00
#
_symmetry.space_group_name_H-M   'P 1'
#
loop_
_entity.id
_entity.type
_entity.pdbx_description
1 polymer ?
#
loop_
_entity_poly.entity_id
_entity_poly.type
_entity_poly.pdbx_seq_one_letter_code
_entity_poly.pdbx_strand_id
1 'polypeptide(L)'
;MSSFLSIPAGLAVLLLLLRVHQLYPELTFIQLCQRILGPWLGALISIWYLFHLMMNSAIYLREVGDFMNSQTYVMTPLPVINLLLILVLMWGMYMGLEPIARTAQILFPLCLAFALFLILCLLPQCESQQLKPIMEQGIPKIMEGSLFALSYPFGELAFLLMIFPYVSKKPGLKKSVLLAGLTASVLLSVLLLVSLMVLGPFVTEHSVYTSYMLSKKINIGNFLQRVESLMSTAWIITTFVKTILHFYAFTLGMTQLLRLDNVRTFLGPSFMILFGLIIVSAPNITYYLDTIVHAWIYWDLTDSVVLPLLLLVVYKFRSKGRHSLGPG
;
A
#
# COMPACT_ATOMS: atom_id res chain seq x y z
N MET A 1 12.72 9.27 14.30
CA MET A 1 12.31 10.65 13.97
C MET A 1 11.75 10.77 12.57
N SER A 2 12.41 10.16 11.57
CA SER A 2 11.99 10.26 10.17
C SER A 2 10.54 9.85 9.91
N SER A 3 10.06 8.80 10.58
CA SER A 3 8.67 8.33 10.49
C SER A 3 7.64 9.34 11.03
N PHE A 4 7.92 10.01 12.15
CA PHE A 4 7.01 11.06 12.67
C PHE A 4 6.97 12.29 11.77
N LEU A 5 8.09 12.63 11.12
CA LEU A 5 8.18 13.74 10.16
C LEU A 5 7.42 13.45 8.85
N SER A 6 7.21 12.19 8.48
CA SER A 6 6.46 11.84 7.27
C SER A 6 4.94 11.97 7.46
N ILE A 7 4.42 11.96 8.69
CA ILE A 7 2.97 12.00 8.96
C ILE A 7 2.30 13.25 8.35
N PRO A 8 2.77 14.49 8.58
CA PRO A 8 2.13 15.67 8.00
C PRO A 8 2.20 15.67 6.47
N ALA A 9 3.32 15.23 5.89
CA ALA A 9 3.49 15.12 4.45
C ALA A 9 2.52 14.08 3.86
N GLY A 10 2.36 12.93 4.51
CA GLY A 10 1.44 11.88 4.09
C GLY A 10 -0.03 12.29 4.18
N LEU A 11 -0.40 13.04 5.23
CA LEU A 11 -1.73 13.65 5.30
C LEU A 11 -1.95 14.68 4.19
N ALA A 12 -0.91 15.42 3.78
CA ALA A 12 -0.98 16.31 2.63
C ALA A 12 -1.19 15.53 1.32
N VAL A 13 -0.55 14.37 1.15
CA VAL A 13 -0.81 13.46 0.02
C VAL A 13 -2.27 12.99 0.03
N LEU A 14 -2.82 12.56 1.17
CA LEU A 14 -4.24 12.18 1.25
C LEU A 14 -5.18 13.34 0.93
N LEU A 15 -4.87 14.55 1.39
CA LEU A 15 -5.63 15.75 1.03
C LEU A 15 -5.56 16.04 -0.47
N LEU A 16 -4.41 15.83 -1.10
CA LEU A 16 -4.22 15.98 -2.54
C LEU A 16 -5.10 14.97 -3.30
N LEU A 17 -5.07 13.69 -2.94
CA LEU A 17 -5.92 12.66 -3.56
C LEU A 17 -7.41 12.99 -3.41
N LEU A 18 -7.84 13.37 -2.20
CA LEU A 18 -9.22 13.81 -1.95
C LEU A 18 -9.60 15.04 -2.78
N ARG A 19 -8.66 15.98 -2.97
CA ARG A 19 -8.90 17.18 -3.79
C ARG A 19 -9.08 16.83 -5.27
N VAL A 20 -8.31 15.87 -5.78
CA VAL A 20 -8.46 15.36 -7.15
C VAL A 20 -9.80 14.65 -7.34
N HIS A 21 -10.19 13.80 -6.40
CA HIS A 21 -11.50 13.14 -6.44
C HIS A 21 -12.67 14.14 -6.45
N GLN A 22 -12.56 15.25 -5.69
CA GLN A 22 -13.58 16.30 -5.68
C GLN A 22 -13.78 17.03 -7.01
N LEU A 23 -12.85 16.93 -7.96
CA LEU A 23 -13.04 17.52 -9.30
C LEU A 23 -14.24 16.89 -10.02
N TYR A 24 -14.32 15.56 -9.95
CA TYR A 24 -15.38 14.75 -10.53
C TYR A 24 -15.64 13.52 -9.66
N PRO A 25 -16.51 13.62 -8.64
CA PRO A 25 -16.70 12.56 -7.64
C PRO A 25 -17.16 11.21 -8.19
N GLU A 26 -17.83 11.20 -9.35
CA GLU A 26 -18.35 9.97 -9.97
C GLU A 26 -17.33 9.26 -10.87
N LEU A 27 -16.16 9.87 -11.13
CA LEU A 27 -15.18 9.34 -12.08
C LEU A 27 -13.99 8.71 -11.37
N THR A 28 -13.56 7.56 -11.88
CA THR A 28 -12.30 6.93 -11.46
C THR A 28 -11.10 7.71 -11.99
N PHE A 29 -9.90 7.41 -11.47
CA PHE A 29 -8.67 8.02 -11.96
C PHE A 29 -8.45 7.87 -13.47
N ILE A 30 -8.74 6.70 -14.05
CA ILE A 30 -8.60 6.45 -15.49
C ILE A 30 -9.52 7.36 -16.29
N GLN A 31 -10.79 7.44 -15.90
CA GLN A 31 -11.78 8.31 -16.55
C GLN A 31 -11.42 9.79 -16.38
N LEU A 32 -10.89 10.16 -15.21
CA LEU A 32 -10.43 11.50 -14.91
C LEU A 32 -9.26 11.91 -15.82
N CYS A 33 -8.29 11.02 -16.01
CA CYS A 33 -7.17 11.24 -16.92
C CYS A 33 -7.65 11.46 -18.36
N GLN A 34 -8.54 10.59 -18.86
CA GLN A 34 -9.13 10.73 -20.20
C GLN A 34 -9.91 12.04 -20.35
N ARG A 35 -10.65 12.47 -19.32
CA ARG A 35 -11.45 13.70 -19.35
C ARG A 35 -10.60 14.97 -19.30
N ILE A 36 -9.57 15.01 -18.45
CA ILE A 36 -8.75 16.21 -18.22
C ILE A 36 -7.67 16.35 -19.30
N LEU A 37 -7.00 15.26 -19.65
CA LEU A 37 -5.84 15.26 -20.55
C LEU A 37 -6.20 14.93 -22.01
N GLY A 38 -7.41 14.42 -22.24
CA GLY A 38 -7.85 13.92 -23.54
C GLY A 38 -7.51 12.44 -23.75
N PRO A 39 -7.92 11.86 -24.90
CA PRO A 39 -7.86 10.41 -25.11
C PRO A 39 -6.44 9.87 -25.20
N TRP A 40 -5.51 10.58 -25.86
CA TRP A 40 -4.14 10.10 -26.08
C TRP A 40 -3.27 10.18 -24.83
N LEU A 41 -3.06 11.39 -24.30
CA LEU A 41 -2.27 11.60 -23.08
C LEU A 41 -2.94 10.94 -21.86
N GLY A 42 -4.26 10.99 -21.78
CA GLY A 42 -5.00 10.32 -20.71
C GLY A 42 -4.83 8.79 -20.75
N ALA A 43 -4.81 8.18 -21.93
CA ALA A 43 -4.54 6.75 -22.08
C ALA A 43 -3.09 6.40 -21.70
N LEU A 44 -2.10 7.19 -22.13
CA LEU A 44 -0.69 6.96 -21.78
C LEU A 44 -0.47 6.95 -20.27
N ILE A 45 -0.98 7.96 -19.56
CA ILE A 45 -0.86 8.04 -18.09
C ILE A 45 -1.66 6.92 -17.42
N SER A 46 -2.83 6.57 -17.96
CA SER A 46 -3.62 5.45 -17.46
C SER A 46 -2.86 4.12 -17.56
N ILE A 47 -2.16 3.87 -18.67
CA ILE A 47 -1.35 2.64 -18.84
C ILE A 47 -0.22 2.59 -17.82
N TRP A 48 0.51 3.70 -17.63
CA TRP A 48 1.57 3.80 -16.63
C TRP A 48 1.06 3.45 -15.21
N TYR A 49 -0.03 4.10 -14.81
CA TYR A 49 -0.65 3.88 -13.50
C TYR A 49 -1.24 2.48 -13.34
N LEU A 50 -1.83 1.90 -14.39
CA LEU A 50 -2.34 0.52 -14.33
C LEU A 50 -1.20 -0.49 -14.24
N PHE A 51 -0.09 -0.24 -14.93
CA PHE A 51 1.10 -1.07 -14.82
C PHE A 51 1.67 -1.04 -13.38
N HIS A 52 1.68 0.12 -12.73
CA HIS A 52 2.02 0.25 -11.31
C HIS A 52 1.14 -0.60 -10.40
N LEU A 53 -0.19 -0.51 -10.55
CA LEU A 53 -1.13 -1.28 -9.74
C LEU A 53 -0.96 -2.79 -9.91
N MET A 54 -0.77 -3.26 -11.14
CA MET A 54 -0.50 -4.68 -11.43
C MET A 54 0.81 -5.14 -10.79
N MET A 55 1.87 -4.34 -10.90
CA MET A 55 3.17 -4.69 -10.34
C MET A 55 3.15 -4.67 -8.81
N ASN A 56 2.45 -3.73 -8.16
CA ASN A 56 2.19 -3.76 -6.72
C ASN A 56 1.51 -5.06 -6.29
N SER A 57 0.45 -5.47 -6.99
CA SER A 57 -0.21 -6.76 -6.71
C SER A 57 0.72 -7.95 -6.85
N ALA A 58 1.60 -7.96 -7.86
CA ALA A 58 2.60 -9.02 -8.04
C ALA A 58 3.62 -9.05 -6.91
N ILE A 59 4.14 -7.88 -6.51
CA ILE A 59 5.14 -7.74 -5.45
C ILE A 59 4.58 -8.17 -4.11
N TYR A 60 3.39 -7.71 -3.72
CA TYR A 60 2.80 -8.10 -2.44
C TYR A 60 2.52 -9.60 -2.34
N LEU A 61 2.09 -10.23 -3.43
CA LEU A 61 1.96 -11.69 -3.47
C LEU A 61 3.32 -12.37 -3.36
N ARG A 62 4.35 -11.83 -4.01
CA ARG A 62 5.71 -12.36 -3.92
C ARG A 62 6.26 -12.24 -2.50
N GLU A 63 6.07 -11.11 -1.83
CA GLU A 63 6.48 -10.91 -0.43
C GLU A 63 5.81 -11.92 0.50
N VAL A 64 4.49 -12.14 0.36
CA VAL A 64 3.78 -13.14 1.15
C VAL A 64 4.28 -14.55 0.83
N GLY A 65 4.49 -14.86 -0.45
CA GLY A 65 5.03 -16.15 -0.90
C GLY A 65 6.42 -16.43 -0.33
N ASP A 66 7.34 -15.47 -0.41
CA ASP A 66 8.71 -15.57 0.10
C ASP A 66 8.73 -15.66 1.63
N PHE A 67 7.87 -14.92 2.33
CA PHE A 67 7.69 -15.06 3.77
C PHE A 67 7.19 -16.45 4.15
N MET A 68 6.14 -16.95 3.49
CA MET A 68 5.58 -18.27 3.74
C MET A 68 6.60 -19.37 3.45
N ASN A 69 7.31 -19.29 2.32
CA ASN A 69 8.36 -20.25 1.97
C ASN A 69 9.52 -20.21 2.99
N SER A 70 9.99 -19.03 3.39
CA SER A 70 11.16 -18.94 4.29
C SER A 70 10.85 -19.23 5.76
N GLN A 71 9.65 -18.92 6.26
CA GLN A 71 9.34 -18.97 7.69
C GLN A 71 8.37 -20.09 8.09
N THR A 72 7.55 -20.61 7.15
CA THR A 72 6.45 -21.54 7.49
C THR A 72 6.51 -22.86 6.70
N TYR A 73 6.64 -22.78 5.37
CA TYR A 73 6.52 -23.88 4.43
C TYR A 73 7.79 -24.04 3.60
N VAL A 74 8.91 -24.28 4.29
CA VAL A 74 10.27 -24.35 3.69
C VAL A 74 10.40 -25.44 2.63
N MET A 75 9.67 -26.55 2.78
CA MET A 75 9.71 -27.67 1.85
C MET A 75 8.78 -27.51 0.64
N THR A 76 7.91 -26.49 0.63
CA THR A 76 6.94 -26.29 -0.45
C THR A 76 7.51 -25.37 -1.52
N PRO A 77 7.53 -25.78 -2.81
CA PRO A 77 8.01 -24.91 -3.88
C PRO A 77 7.23 -23.59 -3.94
N LEU A 78 7.95 -22.47 -4.04
CA LEU A 78 7.38 -21.13 -4.08
C LEU A 78 6.26 -20.94 -5.14
N PRO A 79 6.36 -21.47 -6.38
CA PRO A 79 5.28 -21.36 -7.36
C PRO A 79 3.96 -21.98 -6.90
N VAL A 80 4.00 -23.05 -6.08
CA VAL A 80 2.79 -23.69 -5.53
C VAL A 80 2.11 -22.78 -4.51
N ILE A 81 2.90 -22.14 -3.64
CA ILE A 81 2.39 -21.18 -2.65
C ILE A 81 1.72 -19.99 -3.38
N ASN A 82 2.40 -19.43 -4.37
CA ASN A 82 1.89 -18.30 -5.15
C ASN A 82 0.62 -18.66 -5.92
N LEU A 83 0.54 -19.87 -6.49
CA LEU A 83 -0.66 -20.35 -7.16
C LEU A 83 -1.85 -20.40 -6.20
N LEU A 84 -1.67 -20.93 -4.98
CA LEU A 84 -2.72 -20.97 -3.97
C LEU A 84 -3.19 -19.56 -3.57
N LEU A 85 -2.25 -18.62 -3.37
CA LEU A 85 -2.59 -17.22 -3.06
C LEU A 85 -3.38 -16.57 -4.19
N ILE A 86 -3.02 -16.83 -5.45
CA ILE A 86 -3.75 -16.34 -6.62
C ILE A 86 -5.15 -16.94 -6.72
N LEU A 87 -5.34 -18.21 -6.37
CA LEU A 87 -6.68 -18.82 -6.37
C LEU A 87 -7.61 -18.15 -5.35
N VAL A 88 -7.10 -17.82 -4.16
CA VAL A 88 -7.87 -17.07 -3.15
C VAL A 88 -8.15 -15.64 -3.65
N LEU A 89 -7.17 -14.98 -4.26
CA LEU A 89 -7.33 -13.67 -4.86
C LEU A 89 -8.41 -13.68 -5.96
N MET A 90 -8.38 -14.68 -6.82
CA MET A 90 -9.36 -14.91 -7.88
C MET A 90 -10.76 -15.06 -7.33
N TRP A 91 -10.93 -15.87 -6.28
CA TRP A 91 -12.23 -16.01 -5.64
C TRP A 91 -12.77 -14.68 -5.11
N GLY A 92 -11.94 -13.90 -4.40
CA GLY A 92 -12.35 -12.57 -3.92
C GLY A 92 -12.73 -11.61 -5.04
N MET A 93 -11.98 -11.63 -6.16
CA MET A 93 -12.26 -10.79 -7.33
C MET A 93 -13.59 -11.14 -8.01
N TYR A 94 -13.99 -12.42 -8.03
CA TYR A 94 -15.30 -12.83 -8.55
C TYR A 94 -16.47 -12.31 -7.71
N MET A 95 -16.27 -12.15 -6.40
CA MET A 95 -17.28 -11.66 -5.46
C MET A 95 -17.45 -10.13 -5.53
N GLY A 96 -16.40 -9.40 -5.91
CA GLY A 96 -16.44 -7.95 -6.13
C GLY A 96 -16.15 -7.11 -4.88
N LEU A 97 -16.22 -5.78 -5.04
CA LEU A 97 -15.71 -4.82 -4.04
C LEU A 97 -16.45 -4.85 -2.69
N GLU A 98 -17.77 -5.05 -2.70
CA GLU A 98 -18.55 -5.03 -1.46
C GLU A 98 -18.22 -6.20 -0.52
N PRO A 99 -18.19 -7.47 -0.97
CA PRO A 99 -17.69 -8.57 -0.15
C PRO A 99 -16.26 -8.36 0.34
N ILE A 100 -15.36 -7.86 -0.52
CA ILE A 100 -13.97 -7.53 -0.13
C ILE A 100 -13.95 -6.52 1.02
N ALA A 101 -14.73 -5.44 0.92
CA ALA A 101 -14.81 -4.40 1.95
C ALA A 101 -15.40 -4.93 3.26
N ARG A 102 -16.44 -5.78 3.20
CA ARG A 102 -17.03 -6.41 4.40
C ARG A 102 -16.04 -7.35 5.09
N THR A 103 -15.31 -8.16 4.33
CA THR A 103 -14.25 -9.03 4.88
C THR A 103 -13.14 -8.20 5.51
N ALA A 104 -12.69 -7.13 4.87
CA ALA A 104 -11.70 -6.22 5.44
C ALA A 104 -12.18 -5.57 6.76
N GLN A 105 -13.46 -5.19 6.85
CA GLN A 105 -14.05 -4.66 8.09
C GLN A 105 -14.06 -5.67 9.23
N ILE A 106 -14.28 -6.97 8.95
CA ILE A 106 -14.25 -8.03 9.97
C ILE A 106 -12.82 -8.32 10.42
N LEU A 107 -11.87 -8.34 9.49
CA LEU A 107 -10.48 -8.69 9.77
C LEU A 107 -9.68 -7.53 10.40
N PHE A 108 -10.09 -6.28 10.17
CA PHE A 108 -9.37 -5.10 10.66
C PHE A 108 -9.26 -5.05 12.19
N PRO A 109 -10.33 -5.22 13.00
CA PRO A 109 -10.23 -5.24 14.47
C PRO A 109 -9.29 -6.34 14.99
N LEU A 110 -9.28 -7.49 14.33
CA LEU A 110 -8.39 -8.60 14.69
C LEU A 110 -6.92 -8.22 14.48
N CYS A 111 -6.59 -7.68 13.30
CA CYS A 111 -5.23 -7.23 12.99
C CYS A 111 -4.77 -6.10 13.92
N LEU A 112 -5.68 -5.16 14.23
CA LEU A 112 -5.41 -4.08 15.17
C LEU A 112 -5.16 -4.61 16.59
N ALA A 113 -5.95 -5.57 17.04
CA ALA A 113 -5.77 -6.20 18.34
C ALA A 113 -4.40 -6.89 18.45
N PHE A 114 -3.96 -7.60 17.40
CA PHE A 114 -2.63 -8.24 17.39
C PHE A 114 -1.50 -7.21 17.40
N ALA A 115 -1.61 -6.12 16.65
CA ALA A 115 -0.61 -5.05 16.68
C ALA A 115 -0.51 -4.36 18.06
N LEU A 116 -1.65 -4.07 18.70
CA LEU A 116 -1.68 -3.49 20.04
C LEU A 116 -1.16 -4.46 21.10
N PHE A 117 -1.54 -5.73 21.02
CA PHE A 117 -1.03 -6.78 21.90
C PHE A 117 0.49 -6.89 21.82
N LEU A 118 1.04 -6.90 20.60
CA LEU A 118 2.49 -6.91 20.36
C LEU A 118 3.17 -5.73 21.07
N ILE A 119 2.67 -4.52 20.87
CA ILE A 119 3.24 -3.31 21.49
C ILE A 119 3.22 -3.44 23.02
N LEU A 120 2.08 -3.81 23.60
CA LEU A 120 1.91 -3.92 25.06
C LEU A 120 2.85 -4.95 25.68
N CYS A 121 3.02 -6.12 25.05
CA CYS A 121 3.91 -7.17 25.53
C CYS A 121 5.40 -6.80 25.46
N LEU A 122 5.76 -5.89 24.55
CA LEU A 122 7.16 -5.46 24.34
C LEU A 122 7.56 -4.25 25.18
N LEU A 123 6.61 -3.48 25.72
CA LEU A 123 6.90 -2.33 26.58
C LEU A 123 7.90 -2.63 27.71
N PRO A 124 7.84 -3.78 28.42
CA PRO A 124 8.80 -4.10 29.47
C PRO A 124 10.23 -4.36 28.97
N GLN A 125 10.39 -4.65 27.67
CA GLN A 125 11.68 -4.96 27.04
C GLN A 125 12.30 -3.75 26.34
N CYS A 126 11.62 -2.60 26.34
CA CYS A 126 12.09 -1.40 25.66
C CYS A 126 13.26 -0.75 26.42
N GLU A 127 14.42 -0.67 25.77
CA GLU A 127 15.60 -0.01 26.29
C GLU A 127 15.80 1.35 25.62
N SER A 128 15.62 2.45 26.36
CA SER A 128 15.80 3.81 25.81
C SER A 128 17.24 4.13 25.40
N GLN A 129 18.21 3.37 25.91
CA GLN A 129 19.62 3.49 25.56
C GLN A 129 19.88 3.13 24.09
N GLN A 130 19.10 2.21 23.51
CA GLN A 130 19.19 1.80 22.10
C GLN A 130 18.88 2.94 21.13
N LEU A 131 18.25 4.03 21.59
CA LEU A 131 17.97 5.21 20.78
C LEU A 131 19.17 6.16 20.66
N LYS A 132 20.23 5.94 21.43
CA LYS A 132 21.42 6.79 21.45
C LYS A 132 22.54 6.20 20.57
N PRO A 133 23.35 7.06 19.94
CA PRO A 133 23.20 8.51 19.84
C PRO A 133 22.10 8.94 18.86
N ILE A 134 21.36 9.99 19.24
CA ILE A 134 20.28 10.55 18.43
C ILE A 134 20.88 11.49 17.37
N MET A 135 20.48 11.37 16.10
CA MET A 135 20.97 12.15 14.95
C MET A 135 22.46 11.98 14.59
N GLU A 136 23.06 10.83 14.91
CA GLU A 136 24.48 10.57 14.59
C GLU A 136 24.83 10.76 13.11
N GLN A 137 23.92 10.35 12.23
CA GLN A 137 24.09 10.40 10.77
C GLN A 137 23.65 11.75 10.14
N GLY A 138 23.25 12.72 10.97
CA GLY A 138 22.86 14.07 10.53
C GLY A 138 21.45 14.18 9.89
N ILE A 139 21.08 15.42 9.57
CA ILE A 139 19.77 15.77 8.98
C ILE A 139 19.52 15.09 7.61
N PRO A 140 20.51 14.95 6.69
CA PRO A 140 20.26 14.36 5.37
C PRO A 140 19.68 12.94 5.46
N LYS A 141 20.21 12.10 6.34
CA LYS A 141 19.73 10.72 6.55
C LYS A 141 18.34 10.66 7.19
N ILE A 142 18.01 11.66 8.01
CA ILE A 142 16.65 11.80 8.55
C ILE A 142 15.66 12.11 7.41
N MET A 143 16.00 13.03 6.51
CA MET A 143 15.17 13.39 5.36
C MET A 143 15.00 12.23 4.39
N GLU A 144 16.07 11.49 4.10
CA GLU A 144 16.02 10.27 3.30
C GLU A 144 15.05 9.27 3.92
N GLY A 145 15.22 8.91 5.20
CA GLY A 145 14.29 7.99 5.87
C GLY A 145 12.84 8.52 5.95
N SER A 146 12.64 9.83 5.95
CA SER A 146 11.30 10.43 5.92
C SER A 146 10.63 10.25 4.57
N LEU A 147 11.41 10.24 3.49
CA LEU A 147 10.91 9.97 2.15
C LEU A 147 10.44 8.52 2.02
N PHE A 148 11.20 7.56 2.56
CA PHE A 148 10.78 6.15 2.63
C PHE A 148 9.50 5.99 3.46
N ALA A 149 9.45 6.60 4.65
CA ALA A 149 8.30 6.56 5.54
C ALA A 149 7.08 7.35 5.02
N LEU A 150 7.26 8.19 3.98
CA LEU A 150 6.18 8.83 3.25
C LEU A 150 5.69 7.94 2.12
N SER A 151 6.63 7.49 1.27
CA SER A 151 6.32 6.77 0.04
C SER A 151 5.64 5.44 0.29
N TYR A 152 6.19 4.61 1.18
CA TYR A 152 5.68 3.26 1.37
C TYR A 152 4.25 3.26 1.94
N PRO A 153 3.91 4.02 3.01
CA PRO A 153 2.56 3.97 3.57
C PRO A 153 1.54 4.83 2.81
N PHE A 154 1.97 5.98 2.26
CA PHE A 154 1.05 6.95 1.65
C PHE A 154 1.12 7.00 0.12
N GLY A 155 2.27 6.70 -0.47
CA GLY A 155 2.45 6.74 -1.92
C GLY A 155 1.68 5.63 -2.63
N GLU A 156 1.59 4.47 -2.01
CA GLU A 156 0.78 3.37 -2.53
C GLU A 156 -0.73 3.67 -2.46
N LEU A 157 -1.19 4.63 -1.65
CA LEU A 157 -2.62 4.95 -1.50
C LEU A 157 -3.22 5.65 -2.74
N ALA A 158 -2.45 5.85 -3.81
CA ALA A 158 -2.94 6.35 -5.09
C ALA A 158 -4.12 5.52 -5.63
N PHE A 159 -4.15 4.20 -5.36
CA PHE A 159 -5.25 3.30 -5.73
C PHE A 159 -6.62 3.78 -5.22
N LEU A 160 -6.66 4.57 -4.14
CA LEU A 160 -7.90 5.11 -3.59
C LEU A 160 -8.66 6.00 -4.59
N LEU A 161 -7.97 6.64 -5.56
CA LEU A 161 -8.62 7.40 -6.63
C LEU A 161 -9.48 6.53 -7.55
N MET A 162 -9.25 5.21 -7.58
CA MET A 162 -10.12 4.25 -8.27
C MET A 162 -11.32 3.84 -7.40
N ILE A 163 -11.19 3.89 -6.07
CA ILE A 163 -12.20 3.39 -5.13
C ILE A 163 -13.15 4.49 -4.65
N PHE A 164 -12.69 5.72 -4.48
CA PHE A 164 -13.49 6.81 -3.94
C PHE A 164 -14.87 6.99 -4.62
N PRO A 165 -15.01 6.86 -5.97
CA PRO A 165 -16.32 6.96 -6.63
C PRO A 165 -17.34 5.91 -6.19
N TYR A 166 -16.88 4.79 -5.62
CA TYR A 166 -17.72 3.69 -5.15
C TYR A 166 -18.05 3.78 -3.66
N VAL A 167 -17.50 4.76 -2.94
CA VAL A 167 -17.83 4.98 -1.54
C VAL A 167 -19.18 5.67 -1.43
N SER A 168 -20.00 5.24 -0.45
CA SER A 168 -21.30 5.86 -0.18
C SER A 168 -21.17 7.39 -0.06
N LYS A 169 -22.06 8.14 -0.72
CA LYS A 169 -22.07 9.62 -0.78
C LYS A 169 -22.39 10.31 0.56
N LYS A 170 -22.31 9.58 1.68
CA LYS A 170 -22.55 10.13 3.01
C LYS A 170 -21.49 11.19 3.36
N PRO A 171 -21.89 12.31 3.99
CA PRO A 171 -20.93 13.29 4.45
C PRO A 171 -19.96 12.63 5.44
N GLY A 172 -18.65 12.81 5.22
CA GLY A 172 -17.64 12.29 6.15
C GLY A 172 -16.42 11.63 5.51
N LEU A 173 -16.44 11.29 4.20
CA LEU A 173 -15.32 10.60 3.52
C LEU A 173 -13.96 11.23 3.84
N LYS A 174 -13.83 12.55 3.67
CA LYS A 174 -12.60 13.30 3.98
C LYS A 174 -12.14 13.09 5.41
N LYS A 175 -13.05 13.21 6.39
CA LYS A 175 -12.71 13.04 7.82
C LYS A 175 -12.27 11.61 8.09
N SER A 176 -12.99 10.62 7.55
CA SER A 176 -12.67 9.20 7.74
C SER A 176 -11.32 8.83 7.14
N VAL A 177 -11.02 9.27 5.91
CA VAL A 177 -9.73 9.01 5.26
C VAL A 177 -8.57 9.64 6.03
N LEU A 178 -8.72 10.89 6.48
CA LEU A 178 -7.66 11.56 7.24
C LEU A 178 -7.47 10.97 8.63
N LEU A 179 -8.55 10.61 9.31
CA LEU A 179 -8.46 9.97 10.62
C LEU A 179 -7.82 8.58 10.51
N ALA A 180 -8.22 7.77 9.53
CA ALA A 180 -7.63 6.47 9.28
C ALA A 180 -6.14 6.58 8.90
N GLY A 181 -5.78 7.54 8.04
CA GLY A 181 -4.39 7.81 7.69
C GLY A 181 -3.55 8.22 8.89
N LEU A 182 -4.08 9.11 9.75
CA LEU A 182 -3.40 9.55 10.97
C LEU A 182 -3.22 8.39 11.95
N THR A 183 -4.27 7.64 12.27
CA THR A 183 -4.21 6.56 13.25
C THR A 183 -3.30 5.41 12.79
N ALA A 184 -3.35 5.03 11.51
CA ALA A 184 -2.45 4.03 10.94
C ALA A 184 -0.99 4.48 11.00
N SER A 185 -0.70 5.74 10.68
CA SER A 185 0.67 6.26 10.66
C SER A 185 1.26 6.41 12.05
N VAL A 186 0.45 6.81 13.03
CA VAL A 186 0.85 6.82 14.45
C VAL A 186 1.15 5.39 14.92
N LEU A 187 0.28 4.42 14.61
CA LEU A 187 0.50 3.03 14.98
C LEU A 187 1.80 2.48 14.39
N LEU A 188 2.06 2.71 13.10
CA LEU A 188 3.31 2.31 12.44
C LEU A 188 4.53 3.01 13.05
N SER A 189 4.43 4.29 13.39
CA SER A 189 5.52 5.04 14.03
C SER A 189 5.84 4.51 15.43
N VAL A 190 4.81 4.15 16.21
CA VAL A 190 4.96 3.52 17.53
C VAL A 190 5.60 2.15 17.40
N LEU A 191 5.15 1.34 16.42
CA LEU A 191 5.72 0.02 16.19
C LEU A 191 7.21 0.11 15.81
N LEU A 192 7.58 1.04 14.91
CA LEU A 192 8.98 1.30 14.58
C LEU A 192 9.80 1.76 15.78
N LEU A 193 9.24 2.62 16.63
CA LEU A 193 9.91 3.07 17.85
C LEU A 193 10.19 1.89 18.79
N VAL A 194 9.20 1.02 19.01
CA VAL A 194 9.36 -0.21 19.79
C VAL A 194 10.41 -1.13 19.15
N SER A 195 10.43 -1.27 17.82
CA SER A 195 11.46 -2.01 17.10
C SER A 195 12.87 -1.54 17.45
N LEU A 196 13.09 -0.23 17.37
CA LEU A 196 14.38 0.38 17.67
C LEU A 196 14.77 0.20 19.14
N MET A 197 13.82 0.33 20.07
CA MET A 197 14.09 0.21 21.51
C MET A 197 14.34 -1.23 21.97
N VAL A 198 13.80 -2.23 21.28
CA VAL A 198 13.92 -3.65 21.67
C VAL A 198 15.02 -4.37 20.88
N LEU A 199 15.10 -4.16 19.57
CA LEU A 199 16.07 -4.85 18.70
C LEU A 199 17.34 -4.04 18.46
N GLY A 200 17.31 -2.73 18.72
CA GLY A 200 18.36 -1.81 18.32
C GLY A 200 18.28 -1.42 16.83
N PRO A 201 18.99 -0.35 16.43
CA PRO A 201 18.94 0.19 15.06
C PRO A 201 19.49 -0.79 14.03
N PHE A 202 20.61 -1.45 14.32
CA PHE A 202 21.28 -2.36 13.38
C PHE A 202 20.37 -3.52 12.94
N VAL A 203 19.76 -4.22 13.90
CA VAL A 203 18.86 -5.35 13.62
C VAL A 203 17.58 -4.86 12.94
N THR A 204 17.05 -3.71 13.35
CA THR A 204 15.83 -3.12 12.76
C THR A 204 16.02 -2.78 11.28
N GLU A 205 17.19 -2.27 10.90
CA GLU A 205 17.53 -1.88 9.52
C GLU A 205 17.76 -3.10 8.61
N HIS A 206 18.38 -4.17 9.12
CA HIS A 206 18.75 -5.34 8.33
C HIS A 206 17.71 -6.47 8.37
N SER A 207 16.63 -6.31 9.14
CA SER A 207 15.55 -7.29 9.21
C SER A 207 14.48 -6.98 8.17
N VAL A 208 14.29 -7.90 7.22
CA VAL A 208 13.21 -7.80 6.21
C VAL A 208 11.82 -7.83 6.87
N TYR A 209 11.66 -8.63 7.92
CA TYR A 209 10.40 -8.81 8.65
C TYR A 209 10.53 -8.38 10.11
N THR A 210 10.86 -7.11 10.36
CA THR A 210 11.14 -6.57 11.71
C THR A 210 10.03 -6.85 12.72
N SER A 211 8.76 -6.66 12.34
CA SER A 211 7.61 -6.94 13.22
C SER A 211 7.51 -8.40 13.65
N TYR A 212 7.89 -9.33 12.75
CA TYR A 212 7.95 -10.75 13.04
C TYR A 212 9.13 -11.08 13.97
N MET A 213 10.30 -10.47 13.73
CA MET A 213 11.46 -10.61 14.63
C MET A 213 11.19 -10.08 16.05
N LEU A 214 10.45 -8.97 16.16
CA LEU A 214 9.98 -8.46 17.45
C LEU A 214 9.10 -9.47 18.18
N SER A 215 8.13 -10.06 17.48
CA SER A 215 7.22 -11.02 18.11
C SER A 215 7.93 -12.26 18.66
N LYS A 216 9.07 -12.67 18.08
CA LYS A 216 9.92 -13.75 18.61
C LYS A 216 10.62 -13.41 19.93
N LYS A 217 10.72 -12.13 20.30
CA LYS A 217 11.29 -11.70 21.60
C LYS A 217 10.31 -11.85 22.76
N ILE A 218 9.02 -12.05 22.47
CA ILE A 218 8.02 -12.23 23.50
C ILE A 218 8.07 -13.68 24.00
N ASN A 219 8.53 -13.87 25.23
CA ASN A 219 8.36 -15.12 25.99
C ASN A 219 7.74 -14.78 27.35
N ILE A 220 6.43 -15.05 27.49
CA ILE A 220 5.71 -14.87 28.76
C ILE A 220 5.59 -16.22 29.45
N GLY A 221 6.45 -16.46 30.44
CA GLY A 221 6.37 -17.59 31.37
C GLY A 221 6.37 -18.97 30.73
N ASN A 222 6.96 -19.12 29.53
CA ASN A 222 6.92 -20.35 28.70
C ASN A 222 5.53 -20.84 28.27
N PHE A 223 4.46 -20.08 28.53
CA PHE A 223 3.09 -20.43 28.12
C PHE A 223 2.71 -19.79 26.77
N LEU A 224 3.08 -18.54 26.54
CA LEU A 224 2.90 -17.84 25.27
C LEU A 224 4.23 -17.76 24.51
N GLN A 225 4.50 -18.78 23.69
CA GLN A 225 5.77 -18.90 22.94
C GLN A 225 5.63 -18.71 21.43
N ARG A 226 4.39 -18.64 20.88
CA ARG A 226 4.14 -18.54 19.42
C ARG A 226 3.43 -17.24 19.03
N VAL A 227 3.81 -16.13 19.64
CA VAL A 227 3.23 -14.81 19.33
C VAL A 227 3.56 -14.40 17.88
N GLU A 228 4.66 -14.91 17.34
CA GLU A 228 5.06 -14.71 15.96
C GLU A 228 4.08 -15.27 14.93
N SER A 229 3.34 -16.34 15.26
CA SER A 229 2.29 -16.85 14.38
C SER A 229 1.11 -15.87 14.27
N LEU A 230 0.76 -15.18 15.37
CA LEU A 230 -0.29 -14.15 15.35
C LEU A 230 0.12 -12.96 14.49
N MET A 231 1.36 -12.50 14.63
CA MET A 231 1.87 -11.37 13.86
C MET A 231 2.00 -11.71 12.36
N SER A 232 2.48 -12.92 12.05
CA SER A 232 2.50 -13.44 10.68
C SER A 232 1.11 -13.44 10.05
N THR A 233 0.11 -13.88 10.81
CA THR A 233 -1.28 -13.95 10.35
C THR A 233 -1.84 -12.55 10.06
N ALA A 234 -1.65 -11.58 10.96
CA ALA A 234 -2.08 -10.20 10.72
C ALA A 234 -1.38 -9.58 9.50
N TRP A 235 -0.08 -9.80 9.34
CA TRP A 235 0.66 -9.27 8.19
C TRP A 235 0.17 -9.89 6.88
N ILE A 236 0.03 -11.22 6.81
CA ILE A 236 -0.50 -11.91 5.62
C ILE A 236 -1.90 -11.39 5.27
N ILE A 237 -2.78 -11.24 6.26
CA ILE A 237 -4.14 -10.73 6.04
C ILE A 237 -4.12 -9.29 5.49
N THR A 238 -3.36 -8.40 6.12
CA THR A 238 -3.32 -6.99 5.72
C THR A 238 -2.69 -6.81 4.34
N THR A 239 -1.60 -7.52 4.04
CA THR A 239 -0.97 -7.54 2.72
C THR A 239 -1.92 -8.13 1.67
N PHE A 240 -2.66 -9.20 1.99
CA PHE A 240 -3.64 -9.78 1.07
C PHE A 240 -4.80 -8.83 0.75
N VAL A 241 -5.36 -8.15 1.76
CA VAL A 241 -6.39 -7.11 1.55
C VAL A 241 -5.87 -5.97 0.68
N LYS A 242 -4.62 -5.56 0.91
CA LYS A 242 -3.95 -4.55 0.07
C LYS A 242 -3.81 -5.03 -1.37
N THR A 243 -3.33 -6.25 -1.59
CA THR A 243 -3.18 -6.88 -2.92
C THR A 243 -4.50 -6.88 -3.69
N ILE A 244 -5.59 -7.35 -3.07
CA ILE A 244 -6.87 -7.47 -3.76
C ILE A 244 -7.46 -6.11 -4.14
N LEU A 245 -7.24 -5.07 -3.33
CA LEU A 245 -7.70 -3.71 -3.67
C LEU A 245 -6.91 -3.11 -4.85
N HIS A 246 -5.58 -3.32 -4.89
CA HIS A 246 -4.76 -2.88 -6.02
C HIS A 246 -5.13 -3.63 -7.30
N PHE A 247 -5.32 -4.94 -7.21
CA PHE A 247 -5.69 -5.77 -8.35
C PHE A 247 -7.12 -5.47 -8.84
N TYR A 248 -8.03 -5.18 -7.92
CA TYR A 248 -9.37 -4.68 -8.26
C TYR A 248 -9.30 -3.35 -9.00
N ALA A 249 -8.52 -2.39 -8.50
CA ALA A 249 -8.32 -1.09 -9.15
C ALA A 249 -7.71 -1.25 -10.55
N PHE A 250 -6.74 -2.16 -10.71
CA PHE A 250 -6.15 -2.49 -12.01
C PHE A 250 -7.18 -3.06 -12.99
N THR A 251 -7.87 -4.13 -12.61
CA THR A 251 -8.82 -4.82 -13.51
C THR A 251 -9.96 -3.91 -13.92
N LEU A 252 -10.50 -3.12 -12.99
CA LEU A 252 -11.51 -2.09 -13.26
C LEU A 252 -10.98 -1.03 -14.22
N GLY A 253 -9.78 -0.49 -13.97
CA GLY A 253 -9.21 0.55 -14.80
C GLY A 253 -8.83 0.09 -16.20
N MET A 254 -8.34 -1.14 -16.36
CA MET A 254 -8.13 -1.76 -17.67
C MET A 254 -9.44 -1.95 -18.43
N THR A 255 -10.49 -2.41 -17.75
CA THR A 255 -11.84 -2.53 -18.35
C THR A 255 -12.32 -1.16 -18.86
N GLN A 256 -12.12 -0.09 -18.10
CA GLN A 256 -12.47 1.28 -18.49
C GLN A 256 -11.61 1.81 -19.64
N LEU A 257 -10.31 1.53 -19.63
CA LEU A 257 -9.37 1.99 -20.65
C LEU A 257 -9.64 1.31 -22.00
N LEU A 258 -9.86 0.00 -21.99
CA LEU A 258 -10.15 -0.82 -23.17
C LEU A 258 -11.63 -0.78 -23.60
N ARG A 259 -12.49 -0.10 -22.82
CA ARG A 259 -13.94 -0.01 -23.04
C ARG A 259 -14.61 -1.38 -23.13
N LEU A 260 -14.23 -2.29 -22.23
CA LEU A 260 -14.84 -3.61 -22.13
C LEU A 260 -16.14 -3.52 -21.33
N ASP A 261 -17.14 -4.32 -21.73
CA ASP A 261 -18.46 -4.30 -21.07
C ASP A 261 -18.46 -4.94 -19.68
N ASN A 262 -17.51 -5.86 -19.41
CA ASN A 262 -17.47 -6.63 -18.18
C ASN A 262 -16.05 -6.87 -17.68
N VAL A 263 -15.80 -6.48 -16.43
CA VAL A 263 -14.53 -6.72 -15.72
C VAL A 263 -14.18 -8.21 -15.66
N ARG A 264 -15.20 -9.09 -15.56
CA ARG A 264 -15.00 -10.55 -15.46
C ARG A 264 -14.33 -11.15 -16.68
N THR A 265 -14.55 -10.59 -17.87
CA THR A 265 -13.93 -11.05 -19.11
C THR A 265 -12.40 -10.86 -19.08
N PHE A 266 -11.92 -9.82 -18.38
CA PHE A 266 -10.51 -9.48 -18.30
C PHE A 266 -9.79 -10.17 -17.12
N LEU A 267 -10.52 -10.79 -16.18
CA LEU A 267 -9.94 -11.43 -15.00
C LEU A 267 -8.97 -12.57 -15.36
N GLY A 268 -9.37 -13.49 -16.25
CA GLY A 268 -8.54 -14.64 -16.64
C GLY A 268 -7.15 -14.22 -17.17
N PRO A 269 -7.09 -13.38 -18.23
CA PRO A 269 -5.82 -12.85 -18.72
C PRO A 269 -5.03 -12.09 -17.65
N SER A 270 -5.70 -11.31 -16.80
CA SER A 270 -5.04 -10.58 -15.71
C SER A 270 -4.35 -11.51 -14.72
N PHE A 271 -4.95 -12.64 -14.36
CA PHE A 271 -4.34 -13.62 -13.46
C PHE A 271 -3.15 -14.33 -14.09
N MET A 272 -3.19 -14.60 -15.40
CA MET A 272 -2.06 -15.18 -16.11
C MET A 272 -0.86 -14.22 -16.12
N ILE A 273 -1.12 -12.93 -16.40
CA ILE A 273 -0.09 -11.88 -16.34
C ILE A 273 0.46 -11.75 -14.92
N LEU A 274 -0.42 -11.72 -13.91
CA LEU A 274 -0.02 -11.64 -12.51
C LEU A 274 0.90 -12.80 -12.10
N PHE A 275 0.54 -14.04 -12.45
CA PHE A 275 1.37 -15.22 -12.17
C PHE A 275 2.74 -15.14 -12.85
N GLY A 276 2.78 -14.74 -14.12
CA GLY A 276 4.04 -14.54 -14.86
C GLY A 276 4.91 -13.46 -14.22
N LEU A 277 4.32 -12.32 -13.84
CA LEU A 277 5.04 -11.23 -13.18
C LEU A 277 5.61 -11.64 -11.82
N ILE A 278 4.89 -12.42 -11.02
CA ILE A 278 5.39 -12.91 -9.73
C ILE A 278 6.65 -13.77 -9.90
N ILE A 279 6.73 -14.55 -10.98
CA ILE A 279 7.88 -15.41 -11.27
C ILE A 279 9.08 -14.57 -11.76
N VAL A 280 8.83 -13.60 -12.63
CA VAL A 280 9.87 -12.80 -13.30
C VAL A 280 10.36 -11.61 -12.47
N SER A 281 9.54 -11.10 -11.54
CA SER A 281 9.77 -9.82 -10.85
C SER A 281 11.10 -9.76 -10.07
N ALA A 282 11.46 -10.84 -9.37
CA ALA A 282 12.72 -10.91 -8.65
C ALA A 282 13.28 -12.35 -8.66
N PRO A 283 14.57 -12.53 -8.99
CA PRO A 283 15.23 -13.83 -8.91
C PRO A 283 15.34 -14.31 -7.45
N ASN A 284 15.53 -13.40 -6.50
CA ASN A 284 15.60 -13.68 -5.08
C ASN A 284 15.27 -12.41 -4.25
N ILE A 285 15.11 -12.60 -2.94
CA ILE A 285 14.76 -11.52 -2.00
C ILE A 285 15.85 -10.44 -1.88
N THR A 286 17.13 -10.76 -2.10
CA THR A 286 18.23 -9.79 -2.04
C THR A 286 18.14 -8.79 -3.19
N TYR A 287 17.92 -9.27 -4.42
CA TYR A 287 17.72 -8.41 -5.59
C TYR A 287 16.53 -7.46 -5.41
N TYR A 288 15.47 -7.95 -4.76
CA TYR A 288 14.29 -7.14 -4.43
C TYR A 288 14.66 -5.97 -3.52
N LEU A 289 15.35 -6.22 -2.40
CA LEU A 289 15.69 -5.20 -1.42
C LEU A 289 16.67 -4.15 -1.97
N ASP A 290 17.70 -4.58 -2.70
CA ASP A 290 18.77 -3.67 -3.12
C ASP A 290 18.36 -2.82 -4.34
N THR A 291 17.59 -3.40 -5.26
CA THR A 291 17.32 -2.77 -6.57
C THR A 291 15.89 -2.25 -6.70
N ILE A 292 14.89 -3.03 -6.28
CA ILE A 292 13.49 -2.71 -6.56
C ILE A 292 12.99 -1.63 -5.60
N VAL A 293 13.26 -1.75 -4.29
CA VAL A 293 12.71 -0.84 -3.25
C VAL A 293 13.05 0.62 -3.51
N HIS A 294 14.30 0.94 -3.90
CA HIS A 294 14.71 2.33 -4.15
C HIS A 294 14.00 2.94 -5.36
N ALA A 295 13.87 2.19 -6.46
CA ALA A 295 13.14 2.65 -7.64
C ALA A 295 11.63 2.75 -7.37
N TRP A 296 11.09 1.87 -6.52
CA TRP A 296 9.68 1.81 -6.14
C TRP A 296 9.18 3.11 -5.53
N ILE A 297 9.99 3.73 -4.68
CA ILE A 297 9.66 4.98 -3.98
C ILE A 297 9.32 6.09 -4.96
N TYR A 298 10.14 6.25 -5.99
CA TYR A 298 9.90 7.29 -6.99
C TYR A 298 8.64 7.00 -7.81
N TRP A 299 8.32 5.73 -8.05
CA TRP A 299 7.11 5.34 -8.75
C TRP A 299 5.86 5.64 -7.91
N ASP A 300 5.84 5.22 -6.64
CA ASP A 300 4.74 5.50 -5.71
C ASP A 300 4.49 7.01 -5.53
N LEU A 301 5.56 7.80 -5.38
CA LEU A 301 5.45 9.26 -5.28
C LEU A 301 5.00 9.91 -6.59
N THR A 302 5.38 9.34 -7.73
CA THR A 302 4.89 9.81 -9.03
C THR A 302 3.38 9.65 -9.10
N ASP A 303 2.85 8.49 -8.72
CA ASP A 303 1.44 8.18 -8.87
C ASP A 303 0.55 8.84 -7.80
N SER A 304 1.09 9.05 -6.59
CA SER A 304 0.36 9.70 -5.49
C SER A 304 0.50 11.22 -5.41
N VAL A 305 1.57 11.79 -5.96
CA VAL A 305 1.85 13.23 -5.87
C VAL A 305 1.94 13.88 -7.24
N VAL A 306 2.83 13.40 -8.11
CA VAL A 306 3.11 14.06 -9.39
C VAL A 306 1.90 14.01 -10.32
N LEU A 307 1.29 12.84 -10.54
CA LEU A 307 0.13 12.71 -11.42
C LEU A 307 -1.10 13.48 -10.89
N PRO A 308 -1.48 13.38 -9.60
CA PRO A 308 -2.59 14.17 -9.06
C PRO A 308 -2.36 15.69 -9.15
N LEU A 309 -1.14 16.17 -8.90
CA LEU A 309 -0.79 17.59 -9.08
C LEU A 309 -0.90 18.01 -10.55
N LEU A 310 -0.38 17.21 -11.48
CA LEU A 310 -0.48 17.45 -12.91
C LEU A 310 -1.95 17.60 -13.35
N LEU A 311 -2.83 16.70 -12.89
CA LEU A 311 -4.26 16.79 -13.18
C LEU A 311 -4.90 18.07 -12.64
N LEU A 312 -4.56 18.50 -11.40
CA LEU A 312 -5.07 19.76 -10.84
C LEU A 312 -4.61 20.98 -11.63
N VAL A 313 -3.34 21.01 -12.03
CA VAL A 313 -2.76 22.11 -12.81
C VAL A 313 -3.45 22.20 -14.16
N VAL A 314 -3.53 21.09 -14.91
CA VAL A 314 -4.18 21.07 -16.24
C VAL A 314 -5.67 21.40 -16.14
N TYR A 315 -6.37 20.89 -15.12
CA TYR A 315 -7.78 21.22 -14.88
C TYR A 315 -7.98 22.73 -14.68
N LYS A 316 -7.13 23.38 -13.88
CA LYS A 316 -7.22 24.82 -13.59
C LYS A 316 -7.00 25.67 -14.85
N PHE A 317 -6.06 25.28 -15.71
CA PHE A 317 -5.85 25.97 -16.99
C PHE A 317 -7.03 25.79 -17.95
N ARG A 318 -7.58 24.58 -18.08
CA ARG A 318 -8.75 24.32 -18.95
C ARG A 318 -10.04 24.95 -18.45
N SER A 319 -10.26 24.99 -17.13
CA SER A 319 -11.44 25.61 -16.54
C SER A 319 -11.46 27.13 -16.73
N LYS A 320 -10.29 27.79 -16.72
CA LYS A 320 -10.19 29.22 -17.02
C LYS A 320 -10.47 29.53 -18.48
N GLY A 321 -9.99 28.70 -19.41
CA GLY A 321 -10.25 28.86 -20.85
C GLY A 321 -11.73 28.70 -21.24
N ARG A 322 -12.52 27.94 -20.47
CA ARG A 322 -13.99 27.85 -20.64
C ARG A 322 -14.75 29.06 -20.10
N HIS A 323 -14.19 29.79 -19.13
CA HIS A 323 -14.80 31.02 -18.61
C HIS A 323 -14.46 32.26 -19.45
N SER A 324 -13.45 32.21 -20.33
CA SER A 324 -13.11 33.29 -21.27
C SER A 324 -13.84 33.19 -22.62
N LEU A 325 -14.68 32.17 -22.82
CA LEU A 325 -15.48 31.97 -24.02
C LEU A 325 -16.96 31.86 -23.64
N GLY A 326 -17.61 33.01 -23.48
CA GLY A 326 -19.07 33.13 -23.56
C GLY A 326 -19.61 34.49 -23.10
N PRO A 327 -20.72 35.00 -23.68
CA PRO A 327 -21.35 34.71 -24.98
C PRO A 327 -21.20 35.91 -25.94
N GLY A 328 -20.88 35.65 -27.20
CA GLY A 328 -21.06 36.59 -28.31
C GLY A 328 -22.14 36.04 -29.22
#